data_AF-A0A7X8CJY4-F1
#
_entry.id   AF-A0A7X8CJY4-F1
#
_cell.length_a   1.000
_cell.length_b   1.000
_cell.length_c   1.000
_cell.angle_alpha   90.00
_cell.angle_beta   90.00
_cell.angle_gamma   90.00
#
_symmetry.space_group_name_H-M   'P 1'
#
loop_
_entity.id
_entity.type
_entity.pdbx_description
1 polymer ?
#
loop_
_entity_poly.entity_id
_entity_poly.type
_entity_poly.pdbx_seq_one_letter_code
_entity_poly.pdbx_strand_id
1 'polypeptide(L)'
;MLKAHYSFEKSGVFNTKQTFYHLSIPELFEHALQKKEGILSSTGAFSVLTGAYTGRSPEDRFFVDDETTHDLIDWGKANKPVSQEIFDRLYAKVVSYLQQKEVYIDDAFVGTDPKSRLAVRFINEYAYASIFVNNMFLEPTVQELQSFIPDFTVICCPRFKAIPEIDEVRSEAFVIINFKEKKVIIGGTSYGGEIKKAIFTVMNYLLPQKGILPMHCSANIGRDGDVAIFFGLSGTG
;
A
#
# COMPACT_ATOMS: atom_id res chain seq x y z
N MET A 1 -0.78 22.75 -9.66
CA MET A 1 -0.87 21.65 -8.68
C MET A 1 -2.34 21.46 -8.30
N LEU A 2 -2.95 20.35 -8.73
CA LEU A 2 -4.26 19.94 -8.24
C LEU A 2 -4.11 19.58 -6.76
N LYS A 3 -4.50 20.46 -5.85
CA LYS A 3 -4.69 20.07 -4.44
C LYS A 3 -5.95 19.22 -4.40
N ALA A 4 -5.84 17.96 -4.00
CA ALA A 4 -6.99 17.10 -3.80
C ALA A 4 -7.99 17.81 -2.87
N HIS A 5 -9.28 17.80 -3.23
CA HIS A 5 -10.34 18.41 -2.42
C HIS A 5 -10.47 17.76 -1.02
N TYR A 6 -9.90 16.58 -0.83
CA TYR A 6 -9.77 15.90 0.46
C TYR A 6 -8.33 15.94 0.97
N SER A 7 -8.09 16.65 2.08
CA SER A 7 -6.77 16.73 2.70
C SER A 7 -6.29 15.36 3.19
N PHE A 8 -5.06 14.98 2.82
CA PHE A 8 -4.38 13.80 3.36
C PHE A 8 -4.18 13.90 4.87
N GLU A 9 -4.28 15.08 5.47
CA GLU A 9 -4.15 15.30 6.91
C GLU A 9 -5.23 14.57 7.73
N LYS A 10 -6.35 14.15 7.09
CA LYS A 10 -7.32 13.24 7.73
C LYS A 10 -6.72 11.88 8.10
N SER A 11 -5.59 11.51 7.49
CA SER A 11 -4.77 10.38 7.92
C SER A 11 -3.96 10.68 9.19
N GLY A 12 -4.04 11.86 9.78
CA GLY A 12 -3.23 12.22 10.94
C GLY A 12 -1.76 12.53 10.62
N VAL A 13 -1.37 12.55 9.34
CA VAL A 13 -0.07 13.08 8.90
C VAL A 13 -0.17 14.60 8.78
N PHE A 14 0.62 15.32 9.56
CA PHE A 14 0.69 16.78 9.56
C PHE A 14 2.13 17.26 9.65
N ASN A 15 2.35 18.56 9.43
CA ASN A 15 3.66 19.20 9.62
C ASN A 15 4.81 18.53 8.83
N THR A 16 4.53 18.04 7.63
CA THR A 16 5.54 17.52 6.70
C THR A 16 6.41 18.67 6.19
N LYS A 17 7.71 18.43 5.96
CA LYS A 17 8.61 19.43 5.36
C LYS A 17 8.19 19.81 3.95
N GLN A 18 7.78 18.81 3.16
CA GLN A 18 7.23 19.01 1.83
C GLN A 18 6.28 17.87 1.48
N THR A 19 5.19 18.19 0.81
CA THR A 19 4.21 17.21 0.32
C THR A 19 4.18 17.28 -1.19
N PHE A 20 4.47 16.17 -1.85
CA PHE A 20 4.42 16.03 -3.30
C PHE A 20 3.17 15.22 -3.67
N TYR A 21 2.25 15.84 -4.40
CA TYR A 21 1.03 15.17 -4.85
C TYR A 21 1.16 14.81 -6.32
N HIS A 22 0.89 13.56 -6.66
CA HIS A 22 0.70 13.13 -8.05
C HIS A 22 1.84 13.57 -8.96
N LEU A 23 3.09 13.37 -8.50
CA LEU A 23 4.25 13.64 -9.34
C LEU A 23 4.22 12.73 -10.55
N SER A 24 4.55 13.29 -11.71
CA SER A 24 4.71 12.51 -12.93
C SER A 24 5.87 11.52 -12.78
N ILE A 25 5.85 10.43 -13.57
CA ILE A 25 6.93 9.44 -13.57
C ILE A 25 8.33 10.08 -13.78
N PRO A 26 8.53 11.05 -14.70
CA PRO A 26 9.81 11.74 -14.82
C PRO A 26 10.24 12.49 -13.54
N GLU A 27 9.34 13.24 -12.91
CA GLU A 27 9.63 13.96 -11.65
C GLU A 27 9.98 12.97 -10.52
N LEU A 28 9.26 11.84 -10.44
CA LEU A 28 9.56 10.78 -9.47
C LEU A 28 10.95 10.16 -9.72
N PHE A 29 11.35 9.95 -10.97
CA PHE A 29 12.69 9.46 -11.31
C PHE A 29 13.76 10.47 -10.89
N GLU A 30 13.58 11.75 -11.17
CA GLU A 30 14.50 12.80 -10.75
C GLU A 30 14.66 12.84 -9.23
N HIS A 31 13.55 12.80 -8.50
CA HIS A 31 13.58 12.77 -7.03
C HIS A 31 14.28 11.52 -6.50
N ALA A 32 13.94 10.34 -7.01
CA ALA A 32 14.51 9.07 -6.57
C ALA A 32 16.02 9.00 -6.84
N LEU A 33 16.49 9.53 -7.98
CA LEU A 33 17.92 9.62 -8.32
C LEU A 33 18.65 10.63 -7.44
N GLN A 34 18.11 11.83 -7.24
CA GLN A 34 18.71 12.86 -6.38
C GLN A 34 18.84 12.38 -4.93
N LYS A 35 17.83 11.64 -4.45
CA LYS A 35 17.81 11.05 -3.10
C LYS A 35 18.60 9.75 -2.98
N LYS A 36 19.19 9.26 -4.07
CA LYS A 36 19.97 8.01 -4.12
C LYS A 36 19.15 6.80 -3.65
N GLU A 37 17.87 6.77 -4.01
CA GLU A 37 16.97 5.66 -3.71
C GLU A 37 17.18 4.46 -4.63
N GLY A 38 17.82 4.68 -5.78
CA GLY A 38 18.12 3.67 -6.78
C GLY A 38 19.04 4.20 -7.88
N ILE A 39 19.21 3.39 -8.93
CA ILE A 39 20.05 3.70 -10.09
C ILE A 39 19.31 3.37 -11.38
N LEU A 40 19.72 3.97 -12.50
CA LEU A 40 19.25 3.55 -13.82
C LEU A 40 20.10 2.36 -14.32
N SER A 41 19.43 1.35 -14.85
CA SER A 41 20.08 0.29 -15.61
C SER A 41 20.55 0.79 -16.98
N SER A 42 21.34 -0.02 -17.68
CA SER A 42 21.75 0.25 -19.07
C SER A 42 20.58 0.37 -20.05
N THR A 43 19.40 -0.14 -19.69
CA THR A 43 18.17 -0.06 -20.50
C THR A 43 17.25 1.07 -20.06
N GLY A 44 17.66 1.90 -19.10
CA GLY A 44 16.86 3.00 -18.56
C GLY A 44 15.82 2.57 -17.51
N ALA A 45 15.82 1.31 -17.08
CA ALA A 45 14.94 0.86 -16.00
C ALA A 45 15.47 1.36 -14.64
N PHE A 46 14.58 1.84 -13.77
CA PHE A 46 14.96 2.23 -12.41
C PHE A 46 15.09 1.00 -11.52
N SER A 47 16.27 0.81 -10.93
CA SER A 47 16.64 -0.33 -10.11
C SER A 47 16.85 0.10 -8.66
N VAL A 48 16.18 -0.58 -7.73
CA VAL A 48 16.18 -0.28 -6.29
C VAL A 48 16.69 -1.49 -5.52
N LEU A 49 17.49 -1.26 -4.49
CA LEU A 49 17.87 -2.28 -3.51
C LEU A 49 16.97 -2.15 -2.27
N THR A 50 16.22 -3.20 -1.95
CA THR A 50 15.28 -3.20 -0.82
C THR A 50 15.92 -3.63 0.51
N GLY A 51 17.23 -3.82 0.53
CA GLY A 51 18.00 -4.18 1.72
C GLY A 51 17.74 -5.62 2.18
N ALA A 52 17.61 -5.83 3.50
CA ALA A 52 17.43 -7.14 4.11
C ALA A 52 16.12 -7.84 3.69
N TYR A 53 15.09 -7.06 3.33
CA TYR A 53 13.79 -7.56 2.92
C TYR A 53 13.70 -7.58 1.38
N THR A 54 14.12 -8.68 0.77
CA THR A 54 14.10 -8.89 -0.70
C THR A 54 12.83 -9.56 -1.20
N GLY A 55 11.92 -9.87 -0.28
CA GLY A 55 10.63 -10.49 -0.56
C GLY A 55 9.62 -10.10 0.52
N ARG A 56 8.48 -10.80 0.51
CA ARG A 56 7.47 -10.60 1.54
C ARG A 56 7.97 -11.05 2.91
N SER A 57 7.40 -10.45 3.94
CA SER A 57 7.52 -10.88 5.34
C SER A 57 6.17 -11.36 5.87
N PRO A 58 5.69 -12.57 5.48
CA PRO A 58 4.38 -13.08 5.94
C PRO A 58 4.26 -13.09 7.47
N GLU A 59 5.37 -13.35 8.15
CA GLU A 59 5.40 -13.42 9.61
C GLU A 59 5.26 -12.06 10.30
N ASP A 60 5.43 -10.96 9.57
CA ASP A 60 5.33 -9.57 10.04
C ASP A 60 4.03 -8.90 9.55
N ARG A 61 3.06 -9.69 9.07
CA ARG A 61 1.74 -9.21 8.67
C ARG A 61 0.72 -9.44 9.77
N PHE A 62 -0.02 -8.39 10.10
CA PHE A 62 -1.00 -8.37 11.18
C PHE A 62 -2.32 -7.72 10.73
N PHE A 63 -3.39 -8.08 11.41
CA PHE A 63 -4.72 -7.53 11.22
C PHE A 63 -5.26 -7.11 12.56
N VAL A 64 -5.90 -5.94 12.62
CA VAL A 64 -6.58 -5.51 13.84
C VAL A 64 -7.77 -6.43 14.07
N ASP A 65 -7.82 -7.04 15.26
CA ASP A 65 -8.95 -7.84 15.73
C ASP A 65 -9.93 -6.93 16.47
N ASP A 66 -11.05 -6.65 15.83
CA ASP A 66 -12.12 -5.76 16.31
C ASP A 66 -13.50 -6.38 16.02
N GLU A 67 -14.57 -5.72 16.46
CA GLU A 67 -15.93 -6.23 16.30
C GLU A 67 -16.38 -6.41 14.84
N THR A 68 -15.68 -5.79 13.87
CA THR A 68 -15.99 -5.90 12.44
C THR A 68 -15.25 -7.03 11.75
N THR A 69 -14.17 -7.54 12.37
CA THR A 69 -13.23 -8.48 11.76
C THR A 69 -13.16 -9.80 12.50
N HIS A 70 -13.47 -9.82 13.80
CA HIS A 70 -13.33 -10.97 14.69
C HIS A 70 -13.92 -12.26 14.11
N ASP A 71 -15.15 -12.20 13.63
CA ASP A 71 -15.87 -13.37 13.10
C ASP A 71 -15.64 -13.61 11.59
N LEU A 72 -14.98 -12.68 10.89
CA LEU A 72 -14.82 -12.73 9.43
C LEU A 72 -13.42 -13.16 8.99
N ILE A 73 -12.40 -12.96 9.83
CA ILE A 73 -11.02 -13.34 9.53
C ILE A 73 -10.76 -14.76 10.04
N ASP A 74 -10.19 -15.60 9.17
CA ASP A 74 -9.68 -16.93 9.55
C ASP A 74 -8.35 -16.79 10.30
N TRP A 75 -8.43 -16.57 11.62
CA TRP A 75 -7.27 -16.31 12.48
C TRP A 75 -6.33 -17.51 12.57
N GLY A 76 -5.02 -17.26 12.48
CA GLY A 76 -4.01 -18.31 12.59
C GLY A 76 -2.62 -17.86 12.23
N LYS A 77 -1.77 -18.80 11.80
CA LYS A 77 -0.37 -18.49 11.41
C LYS A 77 -0.27 -17.46 10.28
N ALA A 78 -1.23 -17.51 9.34
CA ALA A 78 -1.27 -16.61 8.19
C ALA A 78 -1.92 -15.26 8.50
N ASN A 79 -2.96 -15.25 9.33
CA ASN A 79 -3.69 -14.04 9.72
C ASN A 79 -3.54 -13.81 11.22
N LYS A 80 -2.58 -12.95 11.59
CA LYS A 80 -2.20 -12.73 12.98
C LYS A 80 -2.94 -11.53 13.55
N PRO A 81 -3.60 -11.65 14.70
CA PRO A 81 -4.29 -10.55 15.33
C PRO A 81 -3.29 -9.58 15.98
N VAL A 82 -3.66 -8.30 16.01
CA VAL A 82 -3.15 -7.27 16.92
C VAL A 82 -4.34 -6.50 17.49
N SER A 83 -4.21 -5.95 18.69
CA SER A 83 -5.27 -5.13 19.26
C SER A 83 -5.34 -3.74 18.60
N GLN A 84 -6.49 -3.07 18.73
CA GLN A 84 -6.66 -1.70 18.27
C GLN A 84 -5.65 -0.75 18.96
N GLU A 85 -5.35 -0.96 20.24
CA GLU A 85 -4.39 -0.14 20.99
C GLU A 85 -2.96 -0.30 20.45
N ILE A 86 -2.56 -1.51 20.07
CA ILE A 86 -1.25 -1.75 19.42
C ILE A 86 -1.18 -0.98 18.11
N PHE A 87 -2.23 -1.10 17.28
CA PHE A 87 -2.32 -0.37 16.01
C PHE A 87 -2.25 1.14 16.23
N ASP A 88 -3.04 1.70 17.15
CA ASP A 88 -3.10 3.14 17.42
C ASP A 88 -1.75 3.70 17.86
N ARG A 89 -1.05 3.01 18.76
CA ARG A 89 0.29 3.43 19.21
C ARG A 89 1.29 3.41 18.05
N LEU A 90 1.30 2.35 17.24
CA LEU A 90 2.23 2.24 16.13
C LEU A 90 1.89 3.24 15.01
N TYR A 91 0.61 3.43 14.72
CA TYR A 91 0.10 4.43 13.81
C TYR A 91 0.54 5.84 14.23
N ALA A 92 0.34 6.19 15.50
CA ALA A 92 0.77 7.48 16.06
C ALA A 92 2.28 7.71 15.89
N LYS A 93 3.10 6.67 16.11
CA LYS A 93 4.55 6.72 15.88
C LYS A 93 4.89 6.92 14.40
N VAL A 94 4.23 6.21 13.49
CA VAL A 94 4.44 6.33 12.04
C VAL A 94 4.06 7.72 11.52
N VAL A 95 2.91 8.27 11.91
CA VAL A 95 2.52 9.62 11.46
C VAL A 95 3.40 10.69 12.10
N SER A 96 3.84 10.51 13.35
CA SER A 96 4.82 11.40 14.00
C SER A 96 6.17 11.35 13.31
N TYR A 97 6.61 10.17 12.87
CA TYR A 97 7.84 9.97 12.13
C TYR A 97 7.87 10.76 10.81
N LEU A 98 6.71 10.93 10.16
CA LEU A 98 6.57 11.68 8.92
C LEU A 98 6.61 13.22 9.10
N GLN A 99 6.54 13.72 10.33
CA GLN A 99 6.71 15.15 10.58
C GLN A 99 8.12 15.60 10.14
N GLN A 100 8.19 16.79 9.55
CA GLN A 100 9.43 17.38 9.01
C GLN A 100 10.11 16.53 7.92
N LYS A 101 9.42 15.52 7.38
CA LYS A 101 9.87 14.76 6.21
C LYS A 101 9.17 15.20 4.95
N GLU A 102 9.80 14.85 3.84
CA GLU A 102 9.17 14.91 2.53
C GLU A 102 8.33 13.67 2.34
N VAL A 103 7.11 13.83 1.83
CA VAL A 103 6.18 12.73 1.59
C VAL A 103 5.60 12.80 0.19
N TYR A 104 5.31 11.64 -0.38
CA TYR A 104 4.70 11.48 -1.70
C TYR A 104 3.29 10.94 -1.54
N ILE A 105 2.34 11.60 -2.18
CA ILE A 105 0.92 11.28 -2.13
C ILE A 105 0.45 10.87 -3.52
N ASP A 106 0.00 9.64 -3.64
CA ASP A 106 -0.59 9.10 -4.87
C ASP A 106 -1.99 8.59 -4.55
N ASP A 107 -2.96 9.00 -5.35
CA ASP A 107 -4.33 8.47 -5.32
C ASP A 107 -4.49 7.55 -6.53
N ALA A 108 -4.97 6.32 -6.32
CA ALA A 108 -5.16 5.35 -7.39
C ALA A 108 -6.39 4.47 -7.14
N PHE A 109 -6.88 3.85 -8.21
CA PHE A 109 -7.95 2.86 -8.12
C PHE A 109 -7.42 1.43 -8.18
N VAL A 110 -8.11 0.55 -7.46
CA VAL A 110 -7.84 -0.90 -7.45
C VAL A 110 -9.07 -1.61 -7.98
N GLY A 111 -8.92 -2.29 -9.12
CA GLY A 111 -10.03 -2.89 -9.86
C GLY A 111 -10.56 -1.94 -10.95
N THR A 112 -10.85 -2.50 -12.12
CA THR A 112 -11.23 -1.74 -13.31
C THR A 112 -12.72 -1.39 -13.39
N ASP A 113 -13.59 -2.16 -12.74
CA ASP A 113 -15.04 -1.90 -12.70
C ASP A 113 -15.36 -0.78 -11.68
N PRO A 114 -15.90 0.38 -12.11
CA PRO A 114 -16.27 1.48 -11.22
C PRO A 114 -17.23 1.11 -10.08
N LYS A 115 -18.03 0.05 -10.22
CA LYS A 115 -18.99 -0.39 -9.19
C LYS A 115 -18.31 -1.13 -8.03
N SER A 116 -17.16 -1.74 -8.27
CA SER A 116 -16.45 -2.56 -7.29
C SER A 116 -15.03 -2.08 -7.00
N ARG A 117 -14.52 -1.10 -7.75
CA ARG A 117 -13.18 -0.55 -7.53
C ARG A 117 -13.05 0.10 -6.16
N LEU A 118 -11.84 0.09 -5.65
CA LEU A 118 -11.47 0.72 -4.39
C LEU A 118 -10.64 1.98 -4.68
N ALA A 119 -11.04 3.12 -4.13
CA ALA A 119 -10.21 4.33 -4.13
C ALA A 119 -9.16 4.23 -3.01
N VAL A 120 -7.87 4.23 -3.36
CA VAL A 120 -6.79 4.10 -2.37
C VAL A 120 -5.86 5.31 -2.44
N ARG A 121 -5.60 5.90 -1.28
CA ARG A 121 -4.55 6.91 -1.10
C ARG A 121 -3.29 6.26 -0.55
N PHE A 122 -2.17 6.48 -1.21
CA PHE A 122 -0.85 6.04 -0.78
C PHE A 122 -0.06 7.25 -0.27
N ILE A 123 0.55 7.10 0.91
CA ILE A 123 1.42 8.09 1.55
C ILE A 123 2.78 7.42 1.73
N ASN A 124 3.75 7.82 0.93
CA ASN A 124 5.05 7.16 0.85
C ASN A 124 6.17 8.08 1.35
N GLU A 125 7.13 7.51 2.06
CA GLU A 125 8.39 8.19 2.40
C GLU A 125 9.34 8.32 1.20
N TYR A 126 9.34 7.33 0.30
CA TYR A 126 10.25 7.24 -0.83
C TYR A 126 9.57 7.54 -2.16
N ALA A 127 10.29 8.21 -3.08
CA ALA A 127 9.82 8.45 -4.43
C ALA A 127 9.64 7.15 -5.22
N TYR A 128 10.54 6.17 -5.06
CA TYR A 128 10.43 4.90 -5.78
C TYR A 128 9.19 4.09 -5.38
N ALA A 129 8.68 4.27 -4.16
CA ALA A 129 7.45 3.62 -3.72
C ALA A 129 6.24 4.21 -4.48
N SER A 130 6.26 5.51 -4.77
CA SER A 130 5.29 6.15 -5.67
C SER A 130 5.42 5.68 -7.12
N ILE A 131 6.64 5.47 -7.63
CA ILE A 131 6.85 4.84 -8.95
C ILE A 131 6.21 3.44 -8.98
N PHE A 132 6.40 2.66 -7.91
CA PHE A 132 5.78 1.34 -7.78
C PHE A 132 4.25 1.42 -7.77
N VAL A 133 3.67 2.36 -7.03
CA VAL A 133 2.21 2.58 -7.00
C VAL A 133 1.66 2.91 -8.39
N ASN A 134 2.29 3.86 -9.10
CA ASN A 134 1.91 4.27 -10.45
C ASN A 134 1.96 3.10 -11.46
N ASN A 135 2.92 2.19 -11.31
CA ASN A 135 3.03 1.02 -12.17
C ASN A 135 2.00 -0.08 -11.85
N MET A 136 1.56 -0.19 -10.59
CA MET A 136 0.76 -1.33 -10.12
C MET A 136 -0.74 -1.07 -10.07
N PHE A 137 -1.16 0.18 -9.92
CA PHE A 137 -2.55 0.56 -9.73
C PHE A 137 -3.05 1.48 -10.84
N LEU A 138 -4.37 1.68 -10.93
CA LEU A 138 -4.98 2.45 -12.00
C LEU A 138 -4.91 3.94 -11.67
N GLU A 139 -4.29 4.70 -12.55
CA GLU A 139 -4.22 6.16 -12.47
C GLU A 139 -5.62 6.77 -12.64
N PRO A 140 -6.10 7.61 -11.70
CA PRO A 140 -7.34 8.35 -11.86
C PRO A 140 -7.20 9.43 -12.93
N THR A 141 -8.27 9.72 -13.65
CA THR A 141 -8.33 10.89 -14.53
C THR A 141 -8.29 12.20 -13.73
N VAL A 142 -7.95 13.31 -14.37
CA VAL A 142 -7.96 14.65 -13.75
C VAL A 142 -9.31 14.98 -13.10
N GLN A 143 -10.42 14.58 -13.72
CA GLN A 143 -11.77 14.77 -13.20
C GLN A 143 -12.05 13.89 -11.98
N GLU A 144 -11.57 12.65 -11.98
CA GLU A 144 -11.69 11.75 -10.83
C GLU A 144 -10.87 12.27 -9.64
N LEU A 145 -9.68 12.82 -9.88
CA LEU A 145 -8.84 13.43 -8.84
C LEU A 145 -9.53 14.61 -8.13
N GLN A 146 -10.34 15.39 -8.85
CA GLN A 146 -11.07 16.52 -8.26
C GLN A 146 -12.09 16.07 -7.21
N SER A 147 -12.64 14.86 -7.33
CA SER A 147 -13.65 14.32 -6.43
C SER A 147 -13.17 13.07 -5.67
N PHE A 148 -11.87 12.84 -5.65
CA PHE A 148 -11.28 11.64 -5.06
C PHE A 148 -11.46 11.62 -3.55
N ILE A 149 -12.17 10.61 -3.05
CA ILE A 149 -12.32 10.31 -1.63
C ILE A 149 -11.76 8.90 -1.43
N PRO A 150 -10.67 8.73 -0.66
CA PRO A 150 -10.09 7.42 -0.44
C PRO A 150 -11.05 6.54 0.37
N ASP A 151 -11.33 5.34 -0.14
CA ASP A 151 -11.93 4.26 0.63
C ASP A 151 -10.92 3.65 1.60
N PHE A 152 -9.64 3.63 1.23
CA PHE A 152 -8.55 3.11 2.05
C PHE A 152 -7.33 4.02 1.98
N THR A 153 -6.54 4.08 3.06
CA THR A 153 -5.26 4.78 3.08
C THR A 153 -4.11 3.84 3.42
N VAL A 154 -3.03 3.88 2.67
CA VAL A 154 -1.79 3.13 2.91
C VAL A 154 -0.69 4.12 3.26
N ILE A 155 -0.04 3.94 4.41
CA ILE A 155 1.14 4.70 4.80
C ILE A 155 2.35 3.77 4.79
N CYS A 156 3.31 4.05 3.91
CA CYS A 156 4.52 3.25 3.74
C CYS A 156 5.75 4.06 4.15
N CYS A 157 6.36 3.65 5.26
CA CYS A 157 7.56 4.26 5.85
C CYS A 157 8.66 3.22 6.06
N PRO A 158 9.33 2.72 5.02
CA PRO A 158 10.29 1.64 5.14
C PRO A 158 11.44 1.91 6.12
N ARG A 159 11.82 3.18 6.33
CA ARG A 159 12.89 3.55 7.27
C ARG A 159 12.41 3.66 8.72
N PHE A 160 11.11 3.63 8.98
CA PHE A 160 10.57 3.52 10.33
C PHE A 160 10.63 2.06 10.76
N LYS A 161 11.35 1.77 11.84
CA LYS A 161 11.53 0.43 12.39
C LYS A 161 10.79 0.32 13.70
N ALA A 162 9.96 -0.70 13.84
CA ALA A 162 9.36 -1.03 15.12
C ALA A 162 10.43 -1.54 16.11
N ILE A 163 10.16 -1.39 17.40
CA ILE A 163 10.91 -1.99 18.49
C ILE A 163 10.02 -3.11 19.05
N PRO A 164 10.27 -4.40 18.74
CA PRO A 164 9.38 -5.52 19.08
C PRO A 164 8.89 -5.52 20.53
N GLU A 165 9.79 -5.24 21.47
CA GLU A 165 9.53 -5.26 22.90
C GLU A 165 8.59 -4.13 23.37
N ILE A 166 8.50 -3.04 22.60
CA ILE A 166 7.68 -1.86 22.92
C ILE A 166 6.42 -1.83 22.07
N ASP A 167 6.55 -2.19 20.80
CA ASP A 167 5.50 -2.11 19.79
C ASP A 167 4.65 -3.38 19.72
N GLU A 168 5.04 -4.44 20.44
CA GLU A 168 4.31 -5.71 20.55
C GLU A 168 4.06 -6.36 19.17
N VAL A 169 5.04 -6.18 18.28
CA VAL A 169 5.12 -6.84 16.97
C VAL A 169 6.31 -7.79 16.93
N ARG A 170 6.34 -8.69 15.95
CA ARG A 170 7.35 -9.75 15.88
C ARG A 170 8.79 -9.24 15.65
N SER A 171 8.96 -8.25 14.77
CA SER A 171 10.28 -7.78 14.34
C SER A 171 10.27 -6.27 14.09
N GLU A 172 11.38 -5.72 13.60
CA GLU A 172 11.46 -4.32 13.19
C GLU A 172 10.54 -3.97 12.01
N ALA A 173 10.13 -4.97 11.23
CA ALA A 173 9.19 -4.82 10.12
C ALA A 173 7.77 -5.14 10.54
N PHE A 174 6.81 -4.47 9.90
CA PHE A 174 5.39 -4.72 10.09
C PHE A 174 4.57 -4.30 8.87
N VAL A 175 3.48 -5.02 8.64
CA VAL A 175 2.38 -4.66 7.75
C VAL A 175 1.09 -4.87 8.52
N ILE A 176 0.47 -3.80 9.01
CA ILE A 176 -0.76 -3.89 9.80
C ILE A 176 -1.93 -3.34 9.00
N ILE A 177 -3.00 -4.13 8.88
CA ILE A 177 -4.25 -3.76 8.20
C ILE A 177 -5.34 -3.57 9.25
N ASN A 178 -5.92 -2.38 9.30
CA ASN A 178 -7.11 -2.07 10.08
C ASN A 178 -8.29 -1.87 9.12
N PHE A 179 -9.21 -2.82 9.09
CA PHE A 179 -10.36 -2.80 8.19
C PHE A 179 -11.44 -1.80 8.61
N LYS A 180 -11.66 -1.65 9.93
CA LYS A 180 -12.62 -0.72 10.50
C LYS A 180 -12.25 0.73 10.23
N GLU A 181 -10.99 1.09 10.44
CA GLU A 181 -10.47 2.43 10.14
C GLU A 181 -10.04 2.62 8.68
N LYS A 182 -10.06 1.55 7.89
CA LYS A 182 -9.68 1.52 6.47
C LYS A 182 -8.27 2.03 6.21
N LYS A 183 -7.32 1.52 7.00
CA LYS A 183 -5.91 1.94 6.99
C LYS A 183 -4.97 0.75 6.88
N VAL A 184 -3.83 0.98 6.23
CA VAL A 184 -2.68 0.09 6.23
C VAL A 184 -1.45 0.89 6.64
N ILE A 185 -0.64 0.36 7.56
CA ILE A 185 0.69 0.88 7.86
C ILE A 185 1.75 -0.16 7.53
N ILE A 186 2.82 0.28 6.85
CA ILE A 186 3.96 -0.53 6.45
C ILE A 186 5.24 0.14 6.96
N GLY A 187 6.05 -0.60 7.70
CA GLY A 187 7.33 -0.12 8.23
C GLY A 187 8.39 -1.22 8.26
N GLY A 188 9.65 -0.81 8.34
CA GLY A 188 10.84 -1.66 8.46
C GLY A 188 11.22 -2.44 7.20
N THR A 189 10.37 -2.46 6.18
CA THR A 189 10.60 -3.15 4.89
C THR A 189 10.48 -2.21 3.71
N SER A 190 11.47 -2.26 2.82
CA SER A 190 11.51 -1.52 1.55
C SER A 190 10.92 -2.32 0.38
N TYR A 191 10.39 -3.52 0.63
CA TYR A 191 9.86 -4.37 -0.42
C TYR A 191 8.49 -3.86 -0.91
N GLY A 192 8.46 -3.24 -2.10
CA GLY A 192 7.22 -2.69 -2.68
C GLY A 192 6.09 -3.70 -2.84
N GLY A 193 6.41 -5.00 -2.94
CA GLY A 193 5.41 -6.06 -2.98
C GLY A 193 4.50 -6.12 -1.75
N GLU A 194 4.90 -5.55 -0.60
CA GLU A 194 4.01 -5.40 0.56
C GLU A 194 2.85 -4.44 0.28
N ILE A 195 3.09 -3.31 -0.42
CA ILE A 195 2.03 -2.38 -0.84
C ILE A 195 1.00 -3.12 -1.71
N LYS A 196 1.47 -3.80 -2.76
CA LYS A 196 0.63 -4.59 -3.67
C LYS A 196 -0.18 -5.65 -2.92
N LYS A 197 0.48 -6.41 -2.04
CA LYS A 197 -0.15 -7.55 -1.39
C LYS A 197 -1.01 -7.16 -0.19
N ALA A 198 -0.76 -6.02 0.46
CA ALA A 198 -1.67 -5.47 1.45
C ALA A 198 -3.00 -5.08 0.79
N ILE A 199 -2.95 -4.30 -0.30
CA ILE A 199 -4.15 -3.92 -1.04
C ILE A 199 -4.86 -5.11 -1.68
N PHE A 200 -4.13 -6.08 -2.21
CA PHE A 200 -4.76 -7.33 -2.67
C PHE A 200 -5.47 -8.06 -1.52
N THR A 201 -4.92 -8.05 -0.30
CA THR A 201 -5.59 -8.64 0.87
C THR A 201 -6.85 -7.86 1.23
N VAL A 202 -6.82 -6.53 1.12
CA VAL A 202 -8.00 -5.68 1.31
C VAL A 202 -9.10 -6.05 0.30
N MET A 203 -8.76 -6.24 -0.97
CA MET A 203 -9.73 -6.71 -1.97
C MET A 203 -10.27 -8.11 -1.67
N ASN A 204 -9.43 -9.02 -1.16
CA ASN A 204 -9.85 -10.37 -0.77
C ASN A 204 -10.82 -10.37 0.43
N TYR A 205 -10.76 -9.36 1.28
CA TYR A 205 -11.70 -9.18 2.38
C TYR A 205 -13.01 -8.52 1.94
N LEU A 206 -12.93 -7.44 1.15
CA LEU A 206 -14.09 -6.61 0.80
C LEU A 206 -14.96 -7.19 -0.32
N LEU A 207 -14.36 -7.83 -1.34
CA LEU A 207 -15.12 -8.32 -2.50
C LEU A 207 -16.09 -9.47 -2.17
N PRO A 208 -15.72 -10.49 -1.37
CA PRO A 208 -16.64 -11.56 -1.01
C PRO A 208 -17.91 -11.06 -0.30
N GLN A 209 -17.79 -10.01 0.53
CA GLN A 209 -18.92 -9.38 1.20
C GLN A 209 -19.90 -8.70 0.21
N LYS A 210 -19.45 -8.42 -1.01
CA LYS A 210 -20.28 -7.92 -2.13
C LYS A 210 -20.71 -9.04 -3.09
N GLY A 211 -20.47 -10.31 -2.75
CA GLY A 211 -20.75 -11.45 -3.62
C GLY A 211 -19.83 -11.57 -4.83
N ILE A 212 -18.66 -10.92 -4.79
CA ILE A 212 -17.66 -10.95 -5.88
C ILE A 212 -16.51 -11.87 -5.47
N LEU A 213 -16.12 -12.82 -6.32
CA LEU A 213 -15.00 -13.72 -6.09
C LEU A 213 -13.66 -13.05 -6.42
N PRO A 214 -12.82 -12.68 -5.44
CA PRO A 214 -11.45 -12.26 -5.70
C PRO A 214 -10.60 -13.48 -6.07
N MET A 215 -9.69 -13.31 -7.03
CA MET A 215 -8.85 -14.41 -7.52
C MET A 215 -7.38 -13.96 -7.59
N HIS A 216 -6.46 -14.83 -7.15
CA HIS A 216 -5.03 -14.67 -7.40
C HIS A 216 -4.65 -15.48 -8.64
N CYS A 217 -4.87 -14.88 -9.80
CA CYS A 217 -4.68 -15.52 -11.10
C CYS A 217 -4.21 -14.48 -12.13
N SER A 218 -3.70 -14.97 -13.26
CA SER A 218 -3.69 -14.19 -14.50
C SER A 218 -4.95 -14.51 -15.31
N ALA A 219 -5.26 -13.65 -16.28
CA ALA A 219 -6.36 -13.87 -17.21
C ALA A 219 -5.99 -13.31 -18.59
N ASN A 220 -6.51 -13.94 -19.64
CA ASN A 220 -6.45 -13.43 -21.01
C ASN A 220 -7.78 -13.69 -21.74
N ILE A 221 -7.92 -13.10 -22.92
CA ILE A 221 -9.10 -13.23 -23.76
C ILE A 221 -8.69 -13.65 -25.17
N GLY A 222 -9.36 -14.67 -25.70
CA GLY A 222 -9.19 -15.13 -27.07
C GLY A 222 -9.83 -14.18 -28.08
N ARG A 223 -9.59 -14.42 -29.37
CA ARG A 223 -10.14 -13.58 -30.45
C ARG A 223 -11.67 -13.65 -30.52
N ASP A 224 -12.25 -14.75 -30.07
CA ASP A 224 -13.69 -14.99 -30.08
C ASP A 224 -14.35 -14.56 -28.75
N GLY A 225 -13.61 -13.93 -27.85
CA GLY A 225 -14.11 -13.40 -26.57
C GLY A 225 -14.13 -14.42 -25.42
N ASP A 226 -13.57 -15.62 -25.63
CA ASP A 226 -13.40 -16.64 -24.61
C ASP A 226 -12.35 -16.22 -23.58
N VAL A 227 -12.70 -16.31 -22.28
CA VAL A 227 -11.83 -15.91 -21.18
C VAL A 227 -11.20 -17.13 -20.53
N ALA A 228 -9.88 -17.12 -20.37
CA ALA A 228 -9.15 -18.13 -19.60
C ALA A 228 -8.55 -17.51 -18.34
N ILE A 229 -8.61 -18.27 -17.24
CA ILE A 229 -8.09 -17.89 -15.92
C ILE A 229 -7.02 -18.92 -15.50
N PHE A 230 -5.85 -18.43 -15.10
CA PHE A 230 -4.71 -19.28 -14.76
C PHE A 230 -4.31 -19.06 -13.30
N PHE A 231 -4.48 -20.09 -12.48
CA PHE A 231 -4.03 -20.08 -11.08
C PHE A 231 -2.63 -20.65 -10.96
N GLY A 232 -1.80 -20.00 -10.15
CA GLY A 232 -0.41 -20.41 -9.94
C GLY A 232 0.24 -19.65 -8.79
N LEU A 233 1.23 -20.27 -8.16
CA LEU A 233 2.09 -19.59 -7.22
C LEU A 233 3.16 -18.79 -7.98
N SER A 234 3.88 -17.92 -7.27
CA SER A 234 4.96 -17.15 -7.89
C SER A 234 5.99 -18.08 -8.54
N GLY A 235 6.22 -17.92 -9.85
CA GLY A 235 7.21 -18.70 -10.60
C GLY A 235 6.68 -19.97 -11.28
N THR A 236 5.37 -20.20 -11.34
CA THR A 236 4.79 -21.41 -11.95
C THR A 236 4.35 -21.25 -13.42
N GLY A 237 4.67 -20.14 -14.07
CA GLY A 237 4.17 -19.77 -15.41
C GLY A 237 3.09 -18.70 -15.35
#